data_AF-A0A0P9MI27-F1
#
_entry.id   AF-A0A0P9MI27-F1
#
_cell.length_a   1.000
_cell.length_b   1.000
_cell.length_c   1.000
_cell.angle_alpha   90.00
_cell.angle_beta   90.00
_cell.angle_gamma   90.00
#
_symmetry.space_group_name_H-M   'P 1'
#
loop_
_entity.id
_entity.type
_entity.pdbx_description
1 polymer ?
#
loop_
_entity_poly.entity_id
_entity_poly.type
_entity_poly.pdbx_seq_one_letter_code
_entity_poly.pdbx_strand_id
1 'polypeptide(L)'
;GKHPTEDSFLASYGQQFVMLAAPPGSMKGVSAVIPNLLSYPDSMVVNDPKFENWDITSGFRASAGHKVYRFSPERLETHRWNPVSAISRDPLYRLGDIRTLARVLFVSD
;
A
#
# COMPACT_ATOMS: atom_id res chain seq x y z
N GLY A 1 18.41 2.33 2.36
CA GLY A 1 19.78 2.62 1.87
C GLY A 1 20.59 1.35 1.84
N LYS A 2 21.76 1.32 1.20
CA LYS A 2 22.69 0.17 1.26
C LYS A 2 23.60 0.30 2.50
N HIS A 3 23.94 -0.81 3.13
CA HIS A 3 24.93 -0.82 4.20
C HIS A 3 26.29 -0.34 3.67
N PRO A 4 27.04 0.52 4.39
CA PRO A 4 28.26 1.14 3.85
C PRO A 4 29.39 0.14 3.54
N THR A 5 29.38 -1.04 4.17
CA THR A 5 30.46 -2.04 4.04
C THR A 5 29.97 -3.43 3.68
N GLU A 6 28.66 -3.67 3.65
CA GLU A 6 28.09 -4.98 3.38
C GLU A 6 27.18 -4.91 2.16
N ASP A 7 27.02 -6.04 1.46
CA ASP A 7 26.10 -6.13 0.33
C ASP A 7 24.67 -6.42 0.80
N SER A 8 24.16 -5.55 1.67
CA SER A 8 22.86 -5.67 2.30
C SER A 8 22.14 -4.32 2.33
N PHE A 9 20.80 -4.35 2.39
CA PHE A 9 20.00 -3.15 2.62
C PHE A 9 19.94 -2.82 4.11
N LEU A 10 19.99 -1.53 4.42
CA LEU A 10 19.61 -1.01 5.73
C LEU A 10 18.11 -1.20 5.91
N ALA A 11 17.75 -2.08 6.84
CA ALA A 11 16.38 -2.38 7.22
C ALA A 11 16.19 -2.12 8.72
N SER A 12 15.07 -1.49 9.09
CA SER A 12 14.61 -1.44 10.48
C SER A 12 13.44 -2.41 10.63
N TYR A 13 13.34 -3.06 11.78
CA TYR A 13 12.28 -4.02 12.09
C TYR A 13 11.43 -3.54 13.26
N GLY A 14 10.15 -3.90 13.24
CA GLY A 14 9.17 -3.55 14.28
C GLY A 14 8.10 -2.60 13.78
N GLN A 15 7.12 -2.30 14.65
CA GLN A 15 6.00 -1.42 14.34
C GLN A 15 6.43 0.05 14.48
N GLN A 16 7.22 0.53 13.52
CA GLN A 16 7.73 1.89 13.46
C GLN A 16 7.18 2.63 12.25
N PHE A 17 7.05 3.95 12.38
CA PHE A 17 6.68 4.84 11.28
C PHE A 17 7.93 5.55 10.74
N VAL A 18 7.98 5.73 9.42
CA VAL A 18 9.06 6.43 8.74
C VAL A 18 8.47 7.51 7.85
N MET A 19 9.00 8.73 7.96
CA MET A 19 8.70 9.84 7.05
C MET A 19 9.91 10.12 6.16
N LEU A 20 9.73 10.03 4.84
CA LEU A 20 10.76 10.40 3.87
C LEU A 20 10.39 11.72 3.20
N ALA A 21 11.04 12.80 3.62
CA ALA A 21 10.91 14.09 2.97
C ALA A 21 11.93 14.20 1.83
N ALA A 22 11.46 14.29 0.58
CA ALA A 22 12.32 14.47 -0.58
C ALA A 22 11.60 15.26 -1.68
N PRO A 23 12.25 16.24 -2.35
CA PRO A 23 11.65 17.02 -3.43
C PRO A 23 11.16 16.14 -4.61
N PRO A 24 10.26 16.63 -5.47
CA PRO A 24 9.98 15.97 -6.75
C PRO A 24 11.27 15.75 -7.56
N GLY A 25 11.38 14.62 -8.28
CA GLY A 25 12.58 14.28 -9.07
C GLY A 25 13.78 13.77 -8.28
N SER A 26 13.75 13.77 -6.94
CA SER A 26 14.83 13.27 -6.06
C SER A 26 15.00 11.75 -6.04
N MET A 27 14.40 11.02 -6.98
CA MET A 27 14.49 9.56 -7.10
C MET A 27 13.98 8.78 -5.87
N LYS A 28 13.18 9.39 -4.98
CA LYS A 28 12.61 8.69 -3.79
C LYS A 28 11.87 7.39 -4.11
N GLY A 29 11.27 7.30 -5.31
CA GLY A 29 10.65 6.08 -5.80
C GLY A 29 11.68 4.97 -5.96
N VAL A 30 12.79 5.26 -6.64
CA VAL A 30 13.88 4.31 -6.91
C VAL A 30 14.71 4.00 -5.67
N SER A 31 14.97 4.97 -4.80
CA SER A 31 15.90 4.80 -3.68
C SER A 31 15.24 4.24 -2.41
N ALA A 32 13.92 4.38 -2.27
CA ALA A 32 13.20 3.93 -1.07
C ALA A 32 11.97 3.08 -1.38
N VAL A 33 11.06 3.53 -2.23
CA VAL A 33 9.76 2.85 -2.43
C VAL A 33 9.93 1.50 -3.13
N ILE A 34 10.53 1.48 -4.32
CA ILE A 34 10.72 0.27 -5.13
C ILE A 34 11.53 -0.80 -4.37
N PRO A 35 12.68 -0.49 -3.72
CA PRO A 35 13.40 -1.48 -2.92
C PRO A 35 12.53 -2.13 -1.85
N ASN A 36 11.73 -1.34 -1.11
CA ASN A 36 10.80 -1.90 -0.12
C ASN A 36 9.74 -2.81 -0.75
N LEU A 37 9.18 -2.42 -1.90
CA LEU A 37 8.18 -3.25 -2.60
C LEU A 37 8.75 -4.58 -3.11
N LEU A 38 10.04 -4.63 -3.42
CA LEU A 38 10.71 -5.83 -3.91
C LEU A 38 11.30 -6.69 -2.77
N SER A 39 11.67 -6.10 -1.62
CA SER A 39 12.33 -6.83 -0.54
C SER A 39 11.44 -7.13 0.66
N TYR A 40 10.34 -6.38 0.88
CA TYR A 40 9.48 -6.60 2.04
C TYR A 40 8.66 -7.89 1.86
N PRO A 41 8.81 -8.85 2.78
CA PRO A 41 8.31 -10.22 2.58
C PRO A 41 6.80 -10.35 2.83
N ASP A 42 6.18 -9.37 3.47
CA ASP A 42 4.78 -9.44 3.89
C ASP A 42 3.86 -8.58 2.98
N SER A 43 2.60 -8.49 3.39
CA SER A 43 1.57 -7.73 2.69
C SER A 43 1.81 -6.22 2.77
N MET A 44 1.52 -5.52 1.67
CA MET A 44 1.68 -4.07 1.57
C MET A 44 0.47 -3.44 0.91
N VAL A 45 0.11 -2.24 1.36
CA VAL A 45 -0.87 -1.36 0.72
C VAL A 45 -0.14 -0.10 0.27
N VAL A 46 -0.28 0.24 -1.01
CA VAL A 46 0.53 1.29 -1.64
C VAL A 46 -0.41 2.28 -2.30
N ASN A 47 -0.29 3.56 -1.93
CA ASN A 47 -0.92 4.65 -2.67
C ASN A 47 -0.01 5.04 -3.84
N ASP A 48 -0.40 4.67 -5.06
CA ASP A 48 0.39 4.85 -6.27
C ASP A 48 -0.39 5.62 -7.35
N PRO A 49 -0.49 6.97 -7.23
CA PRO A 49 -1.26 7.78 -8.17
C PRO A 49 -0.67 7.83 -9.58
N LYS A 50 0.58 7.39 -9.77
CA LYS A 50 1.27 7.41 -11.07
C LYS A 50 1.39 6.04 -11.73
N PHE A 51 1.07 4.96 -11.01
CA PHE A 51 1.23 3.57 -11.43
C PHE A 51 2.68 3.09 -11.63
N GLU A 52 3.68 3.93 -11.34
CA GLU A 52 5.10 3.56 -11.48
C GLU A 52 5.45 2.36 -10.60
N ASN A 53 4.91 2.30 -9.37
CA ASN A 53 5.19 1.20 -8.46
C ASN A 53 4.51 -0.09 -8.93
N TRP A 54 3.26 0.01 -9.38
CA TRP A 54 2.52 -1.13 -9.92
C TRP A 54 3.24 -1.74 -11.12
N ASP A 55 3.57 -0.93 -12.12
CA ASP A 55 4.15 -1.40 -13.38
C ASP A 55 5.53 -2.05 -13.17
N ILE A 56 6.33 -1.53 -12.23
CA ILE A 56 7.68 -2.05 -11.97
C ILE A 56 7.65 -3.30 -11.09
N THR A 57 6.78 -3.35 -10.08
CA THR A 57 6.94 -4.31 -8.96
C THR A 57 5.88 -5.41 -8.90
N SER A 58 4.71 -5.21 -9.53
CA SER A 58 3.57 -6.15 -9.41
C SER A 58 3.92 -7.56 -9.92
N GLY A 59 4.56 -7.65 -11.08
CA GLY A 59 4.98 -8.93 -11.68
C GLY A 59 5.97 -9.69 -10.79
N PHE A 60 6.96 -9.00 -10.23
CA PHE A 60 7.91 -9.61 -9.29
C PHE A 60 7.18 -10.14 -8.04
N ARG A 61 6.32 -9.32 -7.43
CA ARG A 61 5.59 -9.73 -6.23
C ARG A 61 4.66 -10.92 -6.51
N ALA A 62 4.02 -10.96 -7.68
CA ALA A 62 3.23 -12.11 -8.09
C ALA A 62 4.11 -13.37 -8.26
N SER A 63 5.29 -13.23 -8.88
CA SER A 63 6.26 -14.32 -9.05
C SER A 63 6.81 -14.86 -7.73
N ALA A 64 6.88 -13.99 -6.70
CA ALA A 64 7.23 -14.35 -5.33
C ALA A 64 6.06 -15.01 -4.55
N GLY A 65 4.91 -15.25 -5.20
CA GLY A 65 3.77 -15.94 -4.61
C GLY A 65 2.73 -15.04 -3.94
N HIS A 66 2.88 -13.71 -4.00
CA HIS A 66 1.88 -12.80 -3.45
C HIS A 66 0.64 -12.71 -4.34
N LYS A 67 -0.53 -12.50 -3.73
CA LYS A 67 -1.72 -12.03 -4.44
C LYS A 67 -1.59 -10.53 -4.64
N VAL A 68 -1.69 -10.08 -5.89
CA VAL A 68 -1.43 -8.68 -6.26
C VAL A 68 -2.69 -8.07 -6.86
N TYR A 69 -3.20 -7.00 -6.24
CA TYR A 69 -4.45 -6.34 -6.63
C TYR A 69 -4.22 -4.84 -6.81
N ARG A 70 -4.84 -4.26 -7.85
CA ARG A 70 -4.91 -2.82 -8.13
C ARG A 70 -6.35 -2.36 -8.09
N PHE A 71 -6.66 -1.42 -7.21
CA PHE A 71 -7.92 -0.68 -7.23
C PHE A 71 -7.66 0.74 -7.77
N SER A 72 -8.19 1.02 -8.96
CA SER A 72 -8.11 2.30 -9.65
C SER A 72 -9.46 2.57 -10.33
N PRO A 73 -10.44 3.14 -9.60
CA PRO A 73 -11.81 3.28 -10.09
C PRO A 73 -11.94 4.21 -11.30
N GLU A 74 -10.92 5.04 -11.58
CA GLU A 74 -10.87 5.93 -12.74
C GLU A 74 -10.48 5.22 -14.04
N ARG A 75 -10.00 3.96 -13.97
CA ARG A 75 -9.57 3.18 -15.13
C ARG A 75 -10.46 1.96 -15.33
N LEU A 76 -10.63 1.56 -16.60
CA LEU A 76 -11.37 0.34 -16.96
C LEU A 76 -10.67 -0.93 -16.44
N GLU A 77 -9.34 -0.94 -16.50
CA GLU A 77 -8.52 -2.03 -15.98
C GLU A 77 -8.32 -1.85 -14.46
N THR A 78 -9.26 -2.32 -13.68
CA THR A 78 -9.16 -2.30 -12.21
C THR A 78 -9.74 -3.57 -11.61
N HIS A 79 -9.13 -4.01 -10.51
CA HIS A 79 -9.80 -4.95 -9.64
C HIS A 79 -10.97 -4.25 -8.94
N ARG A 80 -11.94 -5.04 -8.50
CA ARG A 80 -13.15 -4.54 -7.85
C ARG A 80 -12.99 -4.66 -6.35
N TRP A 81 -13.41 -3.61 -5.66
CA TRP A 81 -13.51 -3.60 -4.21
C TRP A 81 -14.84 -2.98 -3.81
N ASN A 82 -15.52 -3.62 -2.86
CA ASN A 82 -16.76 -3.13 -2.30
C ASN A 82 -16.52 -2.72 -0.83
N PRO A 83 -16.41 -1.42 -0.51
CA PRO A 83 -16.13 -0.99 0.87
C PRO A 83 -17.26 -1.35 1.85
N VAL A 84 -18.51 -1.52 1.38
CA VAL A 84 -19.63 -1.88 2.25
C VAL A 84 -19.73 -3.40 2.50
N SER A 85 -18.93 -4.23 1.82
CA SER A 85 -18.96 -5.68 2.05
C SER A 85 -18.40 -6.07 3.42
N ALA A 86 -17.67 -5.17 4.09
CA ALA A 86 -17.14 -5.38 5.43
C ALA A 86 -18.18 -5.15 6.55
N ILE A 87 -19.33 -4.56 6.23
CA ILE A 87 -20.39 -4.27 7.22
C ILE A 87 -21.04 -5.58 7.66
N SER A 88 -21.07 -5.82 8.97
CA SER A 88 -21.70 -7.01 9.54
C SER A 88 -23.19 -7.08 9.23
N ARG A 89 -23.66 -8.30 8.94
CA ARG A 89 -25.09 -8.60 8.83
C ARG A 89 -25.75 -8.81 10.18
N ASP A 90 -25.01 -8.91 11.27
CA ASP A 90 -25.58 -8.98 12.60
C ASP A 90 -26.04 -7.59 13.06
N PRO A 91 -27.32 -7.40 13.44
CA PRO A 91 -27.82 -6.14 13.97
C PRO A 91 -27.00 -5.58 15.14
N LEU A 92 -26.39 -6.45 15.96
CA LEU A 92 -25.58 -6.05 17.12
C LEU A 92 -24.35 -5.23 16.73
N TYR A 93 -23.71 -5.56 15.61
CA TYR A 93 -22.45 -4.93 15.17
C TYR A 93 -22.65 -3.92 14.03
N ARG A 94 -23.71 -4.09 13.23
CA ARG A 94 -23.93 -3.32 12.00
C ARG A 94 -23.92 -1.81 12.19
N LEU A 95 -24.55 -1.29 13.23
CA LEU A 95 -24.59 0.17 13.48
C LEU A 95 -23.19 0.72 13.76
N GLY A 96 -22.35 -0.05 14.47
CA GLY A 96 -20.95 0.30 14.72
C GLY A 96 -20.15 0.35 13.43
N ASP A 97 -20.25 -0.69 12.60
CA ASP A 97 -19.54 -0.76 11.32
C ASP A 97 -19.94 0.38 10.37
N ILE A 98 -21.24 0.67 10.27
CA ILE A 98 -21.75 1.78 9.47
C ILE A 98 -21.17 3.11 9.95
N ARG A 99 -21.16 3.36 11.27
CA ARG A 99 -20.60 4.59 11.84
C ARG A 99 -19.11 4.73 11.59
N THR A 100 -18.35 3.64 11.73
CA THR A 100 -16.91 3.62 11.46
C THR A 100 -16.64 3.91 9.98
N LEU A 101 -17.34 3.23 9.06
CA LEU A 101 -17.20 3.48 7.63
C LEU A 101 -17.60 4.91 7.26
N ALA A 102 -18.69 5.43 7.82
CA ALA A 102 -19.14 6.79 7.57
C ALA A 102 -18.08 7.83 7.97
N ARG A 103 -17.35 7.63 9.08
CA ARG A 103 -16.25 8.52 9.50
C ARG A 103 -15.04 8.49 8.58
N VAL A 104 -14.78 7.36 7.92
CA VAL A 104 -13.70 7.23 6.94
C VAL A 104 -14.08 7.96 5.63
N LEU A 105 -15.36 7.89 5.24
CA LEU A 105 -15.85 8.48 3.99
C LEU A 105 -16.16 9.97 4.10
N PHE A 106 -16.74 10.39 5.23
CA PHE A 106 -17.13 11.77 5.50
C PHE A 106 -16.23 12.30 6.60
N VAL A 107 -15.15 12.97 6.17
CA VAL A 107 -14.25 13.69 7.07
C VAL A 107 -14.95 15.00 7.44
N SER A 108 -15.08 15.26 8.75
CA SER A 108 -15.56 16.54 9.25
C SER A 108 -14.60 17.66 8.83
N ASP A 109 -15.16 18.82 8.46
CA ASP A 109 -14.37 20.05 8.26
C ASP A 109 -13.57 20.45 9.52
#